data_AF-A0A3Q0ELQ0-F1
#
_entry.id   AF-A0A3Q0ELQ0-F1
#
_cell.length_a   1.000
_cell.length_b   1.000
_cell.length_c   1.000
_cell.angle_alpha   90.00
_cell.angle_beta   90.00
_cell.angle_gamma   90.00
#
_symmetry.space_group_name_H-M   'P 1'
#
loop_
_entity.id
_entity.type
_entity.pdbx_description
1 polymer ?
#
loop_
_entity_poly.entity_id
_entity_poly.type
_entity_poly.pdbx_seq_one_letter_code
_entity_poly.pdbx_strand_id
1 'polypeptide(L)'
;MHIEKTFFNNIFNTMMNVARKTKDNEKVRMDIGLYCRRKDLELKSHTNGNMYKPKANYTLSADQTKQVYHWVKDLRMPDRYSSNLSRCVDVNRGKLIEMKSHDCHVFMECLLPIAFSSLPTHVLNPITEISHFFRDLCSTTLKKDDPVKMEEKIPIILCKMEIIFPPSFFDSMEHLPIHLPYEARLGGPVQYRWMYLFERFMGYAKRSVKNKVRVEGSICASYLHRETTHFCSHYFKNFMLTPKSTRNEVNTEIESLLTTLSVFHQPGRPSGRESTHWLRDEELRSAHVHVLINCDEVQPYLDSAYIHSNFPLWFRQKV
;
A
#
# COMPACT_ATOMS: atom_id res chain seq x y z
N MET A 1 -3.23 8.86 7.06
CA MET A 1 -1.78 8.66 7.31
C MET A 1 -1.43 8.68 8.80
N HIS A 2 -1.37 9.84 9.46
CA HIS A 2 -0.93 9.89 10.86
C HIS A 2 -1.86 9.15 11.83
N ILE A 3 -3.18 9.23 11.60
CA ILE A 3 -4.20 8.50 12.39
C ILE A 3 -3.86 7.00 12.39
N GLU A 4 -3.73 6.41 11.21
CA GLU A 4 -3.46 4.98 11.05
C GLU A 4 -2.09 4.57 11.61
N LYS A 5 -1.04 5.38 11.45
CA LYS A 5 0.26 5.14 12.11
C LYS A 5 0.10 5.10 13.63
N THR A 6 -0.62 6.05 14.22
CA THR A 6 -0.84 6.10 15.67
C THR A 6 -1.63 4.89 16.13
N PHE A 7 -2.73 4.56 15.44
CA PHE A 7 -3.57 3.40 15.74
C PHE A 7 -2.74 2.10 15.68
N PHE A 8 -1.97 1.90 14.61
CA PHE A 8 -1.06 0.77 14.46
C PHE A 8 -0.07 0.68 15.64
N ASN A 9 0.59 1.79 15.97
CA ASN A 9 1.55 1.82 17.06
C ASN A 9 0.89 1.45 18.39
N ASN A 10 -0.31 1.95 18.67
CA ASN A 10 -1.03 1.66 19.90
C ASN A 10 -1.43 0.18 19.98
N ILE A 11 -1.94 -0.40 18.88
CA ILE A 11 -2.20 -1.86 18.79
C ILE A 11 -0.91 -2.64 19.06
N PHE A 12 0.11 -2.39 18.24
CA PHE A 12 1.34 -3.18 18.25
C PHE A 12 2.05 -3.10 19.60
N ASN A 13 2.23 -1.90 20.16
CA ASN A 13 2.92 -1.73 21.44
C ASN A 13 2.15 -2.35 22.61
N THR A 14 0.80 -2.35 22.55
CA THR A 14 -0.04 -2.93 23.60
C THR A 14 -0.01 -4.46 23.56
N MET A 15 -0.16 -5.05 22.37
CA MET A 15 -0.17 -6.51 22.19
C MET A 15 1.22 -7.14 22.38
N MET A 16 2.29 -6.42 22.02
CA MET A 16 3.68 -6.82 22.26
C MET A 16 4.17 -6.47 23.67
N ASN A 17 3.36 -5.78 24.48
CA ASN A 17 3.69 -5.28 25.83
C ASN A 17 5.04 -4.51 25.88
N VAL A 18 5.22 -3.58 24.95
CA VAL A 18 6.45 -2.80 24.84
C VAL A 18 6.53 -1.82 26.01
N ALA A 19 7.59 -1.95 26.83
CA ALA A 19 7.80 -1.11 27.99
C ALA A 19 7.75 0.39 27.63
N ARG A 20 7.03 1.17 28.45
CA ARG A 20 6.77 2.62 28.30
C ARG A 20 5.94 3.03 27.09
N LYS A 21 5.57 2.12 26.19
CA LYS A 21 4.74 2.40 25.01
C LYS A 21 3.39 1.69 25.02
N THR A 22 3.27 0.59 25.77
CA THR A 22 2.00 -0.11 25.95
C THR A 22 0.95 0.81 26.57
N LYS A 23 -0.28 0.75 26.05
CA LYS A 23 -1.44 1.42 26.67
C LYS A 23 -1.92 0.68 27.92
N ASP A 24 -1.50 -0.58 28.10
CA ASP A 24 -1.80 -1.38 29.27
C ASP A 24 -0.70 -1.28 30.36
N ASN A 25 -0.79 -0.28 31.23
CA ASN A 25 0.15 -0.06 32.33
C ASN A 25 -0.50 -0.30 33.71
N GLU A 26 0.30 -0.28 34.78
CA GLU A 26 -0.19 -0.55 36.15
C GLU A 26 -1.23 0.47 36.62
N LYS A 27 -1.11 1.74 36.25
CA LYS A 27 -2.12 2.77 36.60
C LYS A 27 -3.47 2.46 35.97
N VAL A 28 -3.44 2.12 34.69
CA VAL A 28 -4.63 1.70 33.94
C VAL A 28 -5.26 0.44 34.56
N ARG A 29 -4.44 -0.47 35.09
CA ARG A 29 -4.93 -1.69 35.76
C ARG A 29 -5.58 -1.40 37.12
N MET A 30 -5.12 -0.37 37.83
CA MET A 30 -5.81 0.14 39.02
C MET A 30 -7.15 0.76 38.64
N ASP A 31 -7.18 1.60 37.59
CA ASP A 31 -8.42 2.21 37.10
C ASP A 31 -9.42 1.16 36.61
N ILE A 32 -8.94 0.08 35.98
CA ILE A 32 -9.77 -1.05 35.58
C ILE A 32 -10.46 -1.63 36.82
N GLY A 33 -9.76 -1.93 37.92
CA GLY A 33 -10.40 -2.46 39.12
C GLY A 33 -11.47 -1.54 39.75
N LEU A 34 -11.38 -0.23 39.51
CA LEU A 34 -12.36 0.74 40.01
C LEU A 34 -13.56 0.91 39.07
N TYR A 35 -13.32 1.03 37.77
CA TYR A 35 -14.33 1.47 36.80
C TYR A 35 -14.78 0.37 35.84
N CYS A 36 -13.95 -0.65 35.61
CA CYS A 36 -14.20 -1.72 34.65
C CYS A 36 -14.37 -3.04 35.38
N ARG A 37 -15.53 -3.71 35.25
CA ARG A 37 -15.78 -5.01 35.90
C ARG A 37 -15.04 -6.17 35.22
N ARG A 38 -13.71 -6.07 35.07
CA ARG A 38 -12.82 -7.00 34.34
C ARG A 38 -11.78 -7.63 35.28
N LYS A 39 -12.24 -8.58 36.10
CA LYS A 39 -11.44 -9.24 37.16
C LYS A 39 -10.21 -9.98 36.64
N ASP A 40 -10.24 -10.44 35.39
CA ASP A 40 -9.11 -11.09 34.73
C ASP A 40 -7.94 -10.13 34.50
N LEU A 41 -8.23 -8.82 34.42
CA LEU A 41 -7.23 -7.79 34.22
C LEU A 41 -6.81 -7.04 35.48
N GLU A 42 -7.50 -7.18 36.61
CA GLU A 42 -7.14 -6.46 37.84
C GLU A 42 -5.72 -6.82 38.32
N LEU A 43 -5.04 -5.87 38.98
CA LEU A 43 -3.78 -6.15 39.66
C LEU A 43 -4.03 -7.18 40.76
N LYS A 44 -3.12 -8.15 40.88
CA LYS A 44 -3.22 -9.22 41.87
C LYS A 44 -2.13 -9.07 42.91
N SER A 45 -2.44 -9.40 44.16
CA SER A 45 -1.44 -9.48 45.21
C SER A 45 -0.75 -10.84 45.19
N HIS A 46 0.57 -10.83 45.28
CA HIS A 46 1.35 -12.00 45.65
C HIS A 46 1.14 -12.33 47.14
N THR A 47 1.53 -13.53 47.55
CA THR A 47 1.48 -13.98 48.95
C THR A 47 2.34 -13.12 49.90
N ASN A 48 3.30 -12.37 49.36
CA ASN A 48 4.16 -11.45 50.11
C ASN A 48 3.62 -10.00 50.18
N GLY A 49 2.41 -9.74 49.69
CA GLY A 49 1.78 -8.41 49.68
C GLY A 49 2.14 -7.53 48.49
N ASN A 50 3.14 -7.90 47.67
CA ASN A 50 3.47 -7.13 46.47
C ASN A 50 2.42 -7.33 45.37
N MET A 51 2.03 -6.23 44.72
CA MET A 51 1.09 -6.27 43.59
C MET A 51 1.82 -6.63 42.30
N TYR A 52 1.17 -7.39 41.42
CA TYR A 52 1.66 -7.70 40.08
C TYR A 52 0.56 -7.58 39.02
N LYS A 53 0.97 -7.25 37.80
CA LYS A 53 0.10 -7.16 36.63
C LYS A 53 -0.02 -8.54 35.97
N PRO A 54 -1.19 -9.22 36.02
CA PRO A 54 -1.37 -10.47 35.29
C PRO A 54 -1.32 -10.23 33.78
N LYS A 55 -0.81 -11.22 33.04
CA LYS A 55 -0.77 -11.19 31.57
C LYS A 55 -2.19 -11.03 31.00
N ALA A 56 -2.40 -10.05 30.13
CA ALA A 56 -3.66 -9.88 29.43
C ALA A 56 -3.87 -10.96 28.36
N ASN A 57 -5.12 -11.30 28.08
CA ASN A 57 -5.49 -12.24 27.01
C ASN A 57 -5.18 -11.71 25.59
N TYR A 58 -5.02 -10.40 25.43
CA TYR A 58 -4.63 -9.72 24.17
C TYR A 58 -3.12 -9.48 24.04
N THR A 59 -2.33 -9.93 25.00
CA THR A 59 -0.87 -9.74 25.01
C THR A 59 -0.16 -11.05 24.66
N LEU A 60 0.87 -11.00 23.83
CA LEU A 60 1.70 -12.16 23.52
C LEU A 60 2.58 -12.59 24.71
N SER A 61 2.92 -13.87 24.80
CA SER A 61 3.96 -14.33 25.72
C SER A 61 5.34 -13.85 25.25
N ALA A 62 6.35 -13.89 26.13
CA ALA A 62 7.71 -13.51 25.75
C ALA A 62 8.23 -14.32 24.53
N ASP A 63 7.91 -15.61 24.46
CA ASP A 63 8.31 -16.47 23.34
C ASP A 63 7.55 -16.15 22.05
N GLN A 64 6.24 -15.90 22.15
CA GLN A 64 5.45 -15.45 21.00
C GLN A 64 5.94 -14.10 20.47
N THR A 65 6.26 -13.15 21.35
CA THR A 65 6.84 -11.85 20.97
C THR A 65 8.17 -12.02 20.23
N LYS A 66 9.05 -12.92 20.67
CA LYS A 66 10.30 -13.24 19.96
C LYS A 66 10.02 -13.83 18.57
N GLN A 67 9.05 -14.72 18.44
CA GLN A 67 8.66 -15.28 17.14
C GLN A 67 8.19 -14.20 16.17
N VAL A 68 7.38 -13.24 16.64
CA VAL A 68 6.96 -12.10 15.81
C VAL A 68 8.16 -11.28 15.35
N TYR A 69 9.14 -11.01 16.22
CA TYR A 69 10.34 -10.26 15.82
C TYR A 69 11.20 -11.01 14.81
N HIS A 70 11.38 -12.32 14.96
CA HIS A 70 12.04 -13.16 13.97
C HIS A 70 11.29 -13.16 12.64
N TRP A 71 9.97 -13.34 12.68
CA TRP A 71 9.14 -13.29 11.48
C TRP A 71 9.27 -11.95 10.75
N VAL A 72 9.23 -10.82 11.45
CA VAL A 72 9.47 -9.49 10.84
C VAL A 72 10.88 -9.36 10.28
N LYS A 73 11.89 -10.00 10.90
CA LYS A 73 13.28 -10.00 10.42
C LYS A 73 13.42 -10.73 9.08
N ASP A 74 12.72 -11.85 8.96
CA ASP A 74 12.81 -12.72 7.79
C ASP A 74 11.84 -12.33 6.68
N LEU A 75 10.86 -11.47 7.00
CA LEU A 75 9.88 -10.98 6.04
C LEU A 75 10.54 -10.36 4.80
N ARG A 76 10.06 -10.77 3.63
CA ARG A 76 10.44 -10.24 2.32
C ARG A 76 9.19 -9.76 1.63
N MET A 77 9.20 -8.49 1.24
CA MET A 77 8.08 -7.85 0.55
C MET A 77 8.42 -7.66 -0.92
N PRO A 78 7.43 -7.63 -1.82
CA PRO A 78 7.65 -7.28 -3.23
C PRO A 78 8.37 -5.94 -3.35
N ASP A 79 9.14 -5.78 -4.42
CA ASP A 79 9.87 -4.52 -4.64
C ASP A 79 8.90 -3.34 -4.66
N ARG A 80 9.32 -2.23 -4.03
CA ARG A 80 8.55 -0.99 -3.85
C ARG A 80 7.26 -1.10 -3.01
N TYR A 81 6.90 -2.29 -2.51
CA TYR A 81 5.70 -2.44 -1.69
C TYR A 81 5.87 -1.95 -0.25
N SER A 82 7.05 -2.15 0.35
CA SER A 82 7.42 -1.56 1.65
C SER A 82 8.92 -1.30 1.70
N SER A 83 9.39 -0.61 2.74
CA SER A 83 10.82 -0.61 3.04
C SER A 83 11.26 -1.99 3.57
N ASN A 84 12.57 -2.20 3.69
CA ASN A 84 13.10 -3.44 4.26
C ASN A 84 12.81 -3.50 5.76
N LEU A 85 11.70 -4.15 6.13
CA LEU A 85 11.19 -4.29 7.49
C LEU A 85 12.16 -4.99 8.44
N SER A 86 13.09 -5.81 7.91
CA SER A 86 14.14 -6.44 8.72
C SER A 86 15.08 -5.44 9.42
N ARG A 87 15.14 -4.19 8.93
CA ARG A 87 15.89 -3.09 9.56
C ARG A 87 15.13 -2.43 10.70
N CYS A 88 13.82 -2.64 10.78
CA CYS A 88 12.95 -2.12 11.82
C CYS A 88 12.87 -3.06 13.03
N VAL A 89 13.67 -4.13 13.10
CA VAL A 89 13.65 -5.05 14.24
C VAL A 89 15.06 -5.45 14.68
N ASP A 90 15.28 -5.33 15.99
CA ASP A 90 16.44 -5.86 16.70
C ASP A 90 15.97 -7.05 17.56
N VAL A 91 16.19 -8.24 17.02
CA VAL A 91 15.75 -9.50 17.64
C VAL A 91 16.52 -9.78 18.93
N ASN A 92 17.81 -9.46 18.97
CA ASN A 92 18.67 -9.68 20.15
C ASN A 92 18.20 -8.82 21.33
N ARG A 93 17.80 -7.58 21.06
CA ARG A 93 17.24 -6.68 22.08
C ARG A 93 15.73 -6.86 22.29
N GLY A 94 15.05 -7.67 21.48
CA GLY A 94 13.61 -7.85 21.51
C GLY A 94 12.85 -6.55 21.28
N LYS A 95 13.30 -5.71 20.34
CA LYS A 95 12.74 -4.37 20.10
C LYS A 95 12.44 -4.12 18.64
N LEU A 96 11.29 -3.52 18.40
CA LEU A 96 11.01 -2.84 17.15
C LEU A 96 11.72 -1.48 17.13
N ILE A 97 12.58 -1.27 16.15
CA ILE A 97 13.14 0.03 15.79
C ILE A 97 12.06 0.80 15.03
N GLU A 98 12.07 2.14 15.15
CA GLU A 98 11.05 3.00 14.56
C GLU A 98 10.76 2.64 13.09
N MET A 99 9.48 2.32 12.83
CA MET A 99 8.95 2.11 11.49
C MET A 99 8.48 3.45 10.91
N LYS A 100 8.74 3.65 9.62
CA LYS A 100 8.19 4.80 8.90
C LYS A 100 6.68 4.64 8.77
N SER A 101 5.96 5.77 8.63
CA SER A 101 4.51 5.76 8.49
C SER A 101 4.06 4.76 7.43
N HIS A 102 4.63 4.82 6.22
CA HIS A 102 4.30 3.90 5.12
C HIS A 102 4.41 2.41 5.49
N ASP A 103 5.45 2.05 6.25
CA ASP A 103 5.64 0.66 6.68
C ASP A 103 4.62 0.26 7.75
N CYS A 104 4.22 1.18 8.63
CA CYS A 104 3.13 0.97 9.58
C CYS A 104 1.79 0.73 8.87
N HIS A 105 1.51 1.45 7.77
CA HIS A 105 0.31 1.26 6.96
C HIS A 105 0.27 -0.12 6.33
N VAL A 106 1.34 -0.52 5.63
CA VAL A 106 1.47 -1.87 5.07
C VAL A 106 1.25 -2.94 6.16
N PHE A 107 1.76 -2.69 7.36
CA PHE A 107 1.57 -3.61 8.46
C PHE A 107 0.11 -3.65 8.94
N MET A 108 -0.51 -2.49 9.15
CA MET A 108 -1.89 -2.34 9.58
C MET A 108 -2.87 -3.00 8.60
N GLU A 109 -2.69 -2.77 7.30
CA GLU A 109 -3.62 -3.19 6.25
C GLU A 109 -3.47 -4.68 5.88
N CYS A 110 -2.30 -5.30 6.09
CA CYS A 110 -2.01 -6.65 5.57
C CYS A 110 -1.36 -7.63 6.56
N LEU A 111 -0.51 -7.14 7.46
CA LEU A 111 0.36 -8.01 8.27
C LEU A 111 -0.13 -8.18 9.71
N LEU A 112 -0.97 -7.26 10.19
CA LEU A 112 -1.47 -7.24 11.57
C LEU A 112 -2.16 -8.56 11.98
N PRO A 113 -3.08 -9.14 11.18
CA PRO A 113 -3.72 -10.40 11.54
C PRO A 113 -2.74 -11.57 11.57
N ILE A 114 -1.72 -11.54 10.70
CA ILE A 114 -0.70 -12.59 10.60
C ILE A 114 0.23 -12.53 11.82
N ALA A 115 0.70 -11.33 12.16
CA ALA A 115 1.60 -11.07 13.28
C ALA A 115 1.01 -11.54 14.62
N PHE A 116 -0.31 -11.42 14.77
CA PHE A 116 -1.01 -11.73 16.02
C PHE A 116 -1.88 -13.00 15.94
N SER A 117 -1.66 -13.84 14.94
CA SER A 117 -2.41 -15.09 14.69
C SER A 117 -2.38 -16.10 15.84
N SER A 118 -1.42 -15.99 16.75
CA SER A 118 -1.31 -16.85 17.95
C SER A 118 -2.18 -16.42 19.13
N LEU A 119 -2.90 -15.29 19.02
CA LEU A 119 -3.85 -14.83 20.02
C LEU A 119 -5.21 -15.51 19.89
N PRO A 120 -6.02 -15.51 20.97
CA PRO A 120 -7.38 -16.03 20.91
C PRO A 120 -8.24 -15.38 19.83
N THR A 121 -9.15 -16.14 19.23
CA THR A 121 -10.04 -15.68 18.15
C THR A 121 -10.88 -14.47 18.55
N HIS A 122 -11.33 -14.38 19.80
CA HIS A 122 -12.09 -13.23 20.27
C HIS A 122 -11.26 -11.93 20.29
N VAL A 123 -9.93 -12.01 20.37
CA VAL A 123 -9.03 -10.85 20.22
C VAL A 123 -8.67 -10.62 18.76
N LEU A 124 -8.36 -11.69 18.04
CA LEU A 124 -7.88 -11.61 16.66
C LEU A 124 -8.95 -11.10 15.69
N ASN A 125 -10.22 -11.43 15.90
CA ASN A 125 -11.31 -11.05 15.01
C ASN A 125 -11.46 -9.52 14.90
N PRO A 126 -11.57 -8.74 16.00
CA PRO A 126 -11.64 -7.27 15.88
C PRO A 126 -10.37 -6.64 15.30
N ILE A 127 -9.19 -7.21 15.58
CA ILE A 127 -7.92 -6.79 14.96
C ILE A 127 -7.92 -7.03 13.44
N THR A 128 -8.53 -8.12 13.00
CA THR A 128 -8.68 -8.45 11.58
C THR A 128 -9.71 -7.52 10.91
N GLU A 129 -10.82 -7.24 11.59
CA GLU A 129 -11.84 -6.31 11.10
C GLU A 129 -11.29 -4.89 10.91
N ILE A 130 -10.52 -4.36 11.87
CA ILE A 130 -9.90 -3.03 11.74
C ILE A 130 -8.82 -3.01 10.65
N SER A 131 -8.04 -4.09 10.52
CA SER A 131 -7.05 -4.24 9.43
C SER A 131 -7.72 -4.20 8.06
N HIS A 132 -8.83 -4.93 7.89
CA HIS A 132 -9.63 -4.91 6.67
C HIS A 132 -10.29 -3.56 6.41
N PHE A 133 -10.81 -2.90 7.44
CA PHE A 133 -11.35 -1.54 7.32
C PHE A 133 -10.33 -0.57 6.72
N PHE A 134 -9.11 -0.52 7.26
CA PHE A 134 -8.07 0.37 6.72
C PHE A 134 -7.63 -0.04 5.32
N ARG A 135 -7.50 -1.34 5.05
CA ARG A 135 -7.18 -1.83 3.71
C ARG A 135 -8.22 -1.41 2.66
N ASP A 136 -9.50 -1.55 2.99
CA ASP A 136 -10.58 -1.22 2.07
C ASP A 136 -10.69 0.31 1.89
N LEU A 137 -10.52 1.08 2.97
CA LEU A 137 -10.49 2.55 2.94
C LEU A 137 -9.34 3.09 2.07
N CYS A 138 -8.17 2.45 2.14
CA CYS A 138 -6.96 2.82 1.43
C CYS A 138 -6.85 2.20 0.02
N SER A 139 -7.89 1.51 -0.44
CA SER A 139 -7.96 0.94 -1.78
C SER A 139 -7.73 2.01 -2.87
N THR A 140 -7.05 1.60 -3.94
CA THR A 140 -6.79 2.46 -5.11
C THR A 140 -8.08 2.83 -5.85
N THR A 141 -9.10 1.98 -5.75
CA THR A 141 -10.43 2.17 -6.33
C THR A 141 -11.47 2.00 -5.24
N LEU A 142 -12.37 2.99 -5.14
CA LEU A 142 -13.40 3.02 -4.10
C LEU A 142 -14.77 3.10 -4.77
N LYS A 143 -15.64 2.10 -4.57
CA LYS A 143 -17.01 2.17 -5.09
C LYS A 143 -17.82 3.10 -4.21
N LYS A 144 -18.84 3.75 -4.80
CA LYS A 144 -19.67 4.73 -4.08
C LYS A 144 -20.35 4.16 -2.82
N ASP A 145 -20.70 2.88 -2.84
CA ASP A 145 -21.40 2.22 -1.73
C ASP A 145 -20.46 1.71 -0.62
N ASP A 146 -19.15 1.58 -0.91
CA ASP A 146 -18.19 1.02 0.06
C ASP A 146 -18.03 1.95 1.27
N PRO A 147 -17.85 3.29 1.12
CA PRO A 147 -17.79 4.21 2.24
C PRO A 147 -19.04 4.19 3.14
N VAL A 148 -20.23 4.03 2.56
CA VAL A 148 -21.49 3.98 3.35
C VAL A 148 -21.47 2.76 4.27
N LYS A 149 -21.09 1.60 3.74
CA LYS A 149 -20.93 0.37 4.55
C LYS A 149 -19.82 0.50 5.58
N MET A 150 -18.76 1.23 5.26
CA MET A 150 -17.68 1.52 6.20
C MET A 150 -18.14 2.43 7.35
N GLU A 151 -18.93 3.48 7.08
CA GLU A 151 -19.54 4.37 8.09
C GLU A 151 -20.38 3.57 9.11
N GLU A 152 -21.14 2.58 8.64
CA GLU A 152 -21.94 1.72 9.51
C GLU A 152 -21.10 0.73 10.32
N LYS A 153 -20.01 0.21 9.75
CA LYS A 153 -19.19 -0.85 10.38
C LYS A 153 -18.19 -0.31 11.39
N ILE A 154 -17.57 0.85 11.14
CA ILE A 154 -16.45 1.32 11.97
C ILE A 154 -16.82 1.54 13.44
N PRO A 155 -17.99 2.07 13.82
CA PRO A 155 -18.36 2.18 15.24
C PRO A 155 -18.45 0.81 15.91
N ILE A 156 -19.00 -0.19 15.20
CA ILE A 156 -19.12 -1.56 15.70
C ILE A 156 -17.74 -2.19 15.91
N ILE A 157 -16.81 -1.98 14.97
CA ILE A 157 -15.42 -2.46 15.09
C ILE A 157 -14.74 -1.84 16.30
N LEU A 158 -14.87 -0.52 16.49
CA LEU A 158 -14.30 0.17 17.65
C LEU A 158 -14.90 -0.34 18.96
N CYS A 159 -16.22 -0.49 19.05
CA CYS A 159 -16.86 -1.06 20.25
C CYS A 159 -16.39 -2.50 20.55
N LYS A 160 -16.20 -3.34 19.52
CA LYS A 160 -15.61 -4.69 19.72
C LYS A 160 -14.20 -4.60 20.28
N MET A 161 -13.40 -3.64 19.81
CA MET A 161 -12.06 -3.40 20.35
C MET A 161 -12.11 -2.86 21.78
N GLU A 162 -13.06 -1.99 22.13
CA GLU A 162 -13.26 -1.42 23.49
C GLU A 162 -13.57 -2.49 24.53
N ILE A 163 -14.23 -3.58 24.14
CA ILE A 163 -14.47 -4.73 25.01
C ILE A 163 -13.15 -5.44 25.36
N ILE A 164 -12.17 -5.44 24.46
CA ILE A 164 -10.92 -6.19 24.59
C ILE A 164 -9.85 -5.35 25.27
N PHE A 165 -9.59 -4.15 24.75
CA PHE A 165 -8.49 -3.29 25.17
C PHE A 165 -8.85 -2.46 26.41
N PRO A 166 -7.84 -1.98 27.15
CA PRO A 166 -8.11 -1.10 28.30
C PRO A 166 -8.57 0.30 27.84
N PRO A 167 -9.29 1.06 28.68
CA PRO A 167 -9.78 2.40 28.31
C PRO A 167 -8.70 3.38 27.82
N SER A 168 -7.49 3.28 28.38
CA SER A 168 -6.32 4.09 27.97
C SER A 168 -5.87 3.87 26.52
N PHE A 169 -6.31 2.77 25.90
CA PHE A 169 -6.06 2.50 24.49
C PHE A 169 -6.78 3.50 23.60
N PHE A 170 -7.99 3.91 23.99
CA PHE A 170 -8.86 4.78 23.20
C PHE A 170 -8.61 6.23 23.56
N ASP A 171 -7.56 6.80 22.95
CA ASP A 171 -7.39 8.24 22.95
C ASP A 171 -8.13 8.87 21.75
N SER A 172 -8.03 10.19 21.58
CA SER A 172 -8.75 10.87 20.52
C SER A 172 -8.43 10.29 19.12
N MET A 173 -7.22 9.75 18.91
CA MET A 173 -6.80 9.20 17.62
C MET A 173 -7.51 7.90 17.25
N GLU A 174 -7.85 7.04 18.22
CA GLU A 174 -8.58 5.79 17.99
C GLU A 174 -10.05 6.02 17.60
N HIS A 175 -10.59 7.20 17.90
CA HIS A 175 -11.96 7.57 17.52
C HIS A 175 -12.04 8.26 16.15
N LEU A 176 -10.96 8.85 15.65
CA LEU A 176 -10.95 9.49 14.32
C LEU A 176 -11.30 8.59 13.12
N PRO A 177 -11.05 7.26 13.13
CA PRO A 177 -11.46 6.37 12.05
C PRO A 177 -12.94 6.45 11.67
N ILE A 178 -13.82 6.86 12.59
CA ILE A 178 -15.26 7.02 12.30
C ILE A 178 -15.53 8.08 11.22
N HIS A 179 -14.65 9.07 11.09
CA HIS A 179 -14.80 10.17 10.14
C HIS A 179 -14.19 9.86 8.76
N LEU A 180 -13.26 8.89 8.69
CA LEU A 180 -12.51 8.61 7.47
C LEU A 180 -13.39 8.15 6.30
N PRO A 181 -14.42 7.31 6.48
CA PRO A 181 -15.30 6.93 5.38
C PRO A 181 -16.05 8.12 4.79
N TYR A 182 -16.54 9.04 5.64
CA TYR A 182 -17.19 10.27 5.19
C TYR A 182 -16.22 11.15 4.39
N GLU A 183 -15.00 11.31 4.90
CA GLU A 183 -13.95 12.02 4.17
C GLU A 183 -13.64 11.35 2.82
N ALA A 184 -13.61 10.02 2.75
CA ALA A 184 -13.43 9.26 1.51
C ALA A 184 -14.60 9.42 0.54
N ARG A 185 -15.83 9.52 1.04
CA ARG A 185 -17.02 9.79 0.23
C ARG A 185 -16.98 11.18 -0.40
N LEU A 186 -16.50 12.20 0.34
CA LEU A 186 -16.40 13.57 -0.16
C LEU A 186 -15.20 13.79 -1.08
N GLY A 187 -14.03 13.28 -0.68
CA GLY A 187 -12.76 13.57 -1.36
C GLY A 187 -12.25 12.48 -2.29
N GLY A 188 -12.99 11.39 -2.44
CA GLY A 188 -12.58 10.23 -3.23
C GLY A 188 -11.46 9.40 -2.58
N PRO A 189 -10.81 8.52 -3.36
CA PRO A 189 -9.80 7.59 -2.88
C PRO A 189 -8.70 8.26 -2.05
N VAL A 190 -8.40 7.65 -0.91
CA VAL A 190 -7.51 8.24 0.09
C VAL A 190 -6.07 8.42 -0.42
N GLN A 191 -5.63 7.57 -1.35
CA GLN A 191 -4.27 7.61 -1.94
C GLN A 191 -3.87 8.99 -2.50
N TYR A 192 -4.82 9.76 -3.05
CA TYR A 192 -4.55 11.08 -3.65
C TYR A 192 -4.50 12.20 -2.61
N ARG A 193 -4.96 11.94 -1.40
CA ARG A 193 -5.06 12.92 -0.30
C ARG A 193 -4.07 12.65 0.82
N TRP A 194 -3.24 11.62 0.66
CA TRP A 194 -2.19 11.30 1.62
C TRP A 194 -1.07 12.33 1.60
N MET A 195 -0.55 12.63 2.79
CA MET A 195 0.61 13.50 2.98
C MET A 195 1.92 12.90 2.46
N TYR A 196 1.96 11.61 2.07
CA TYR A 196 3.18 10.94 1.63
C TYR A 196 3.91 11.63 0.50
N LEU A 197 3.18 12.09 -0.53
CA LEU A 197 3.79 12.74 -1.69
C LEU A 197 4.51 14.02 -1.25
N PHE A 198 3.83 14.81 -0.42
CA PHE A 198 4.34 16.06 0.13
C PHE A 198 5.51 15.84 1.09
N GLU A 199 5.39 14.93 2.06
CA GLU A 199 6.47 14.61 3.00
C GLU A 199 7.72 14.07 2.29
N ARG A 200 7.54 13.23 1.26
CA ARG A 200 8.64 12.69 0.47
C ARG A 200 9.35 13.78 -0.31
N PHE A 201 8.60 14.67 -0.95
CA PHE A 201 9.15 15.83 -1.66
C PHE A 201 9.89 16.77 -0.71
N MET A 202 9.29 17.11 0.43
CA MET A 202 9.93 17.95 1.45
C MET A 202 11.22 17.32 1.97
N GLY A 203 11.24 15.99 2.16
CA GLY A 203 12.45 15.27 2.51
C GLY A 203 13.54 15.37 1.44
N TYR A 204 13.18 15.32 0.16
CA TYR A 204 14.11 15.56 -0.95
C TYR A 204 14.63 17.00 -0.93
N ALA A 205 13.73 17.99 -0.90
CA ALA A 205 14.07 19.41 -0.90
C ALA A 205 15.05 19.75 0.23
N LYS A 206 14.80 19.25 1.45
CA LYS A 206 15.71 19.42 2.60
C LYS A 206 17.13 18.89 2.35
N ARG A 207 17.27 17.73 1.69
CA ARG A 207 18.58 17.14 1.36
C ARG A 207 19.28 17.85 0.20
N SER A 208 18.54 18.55 -0.64
CA SER A 208 19.05 19.34 -1.76
C SER A 208 19.66 20.69 -1.34
N VAL A 209 19.45 21.13 -0.09
CA VAL A 209 20.01 22.38 0.44
C VAL A 209 21.49 22.19 0.77
N LYS A 210 22.37 22.65 -0.12
CA LYS A 210 23.82 22.73 0.10
C LYS A 210 24.25 24.08 0.66
N ASN A 211 23.56 25.15 0.27
CA ASN A 211 23.79 26.50 0.79
C ASN A 211 22.58 26.98 1.60
N LYS A 212 22.73 27.08 2.93
CA LYS A 212 21.67 27.53 3.84
C LYS A 212 21.36 29.03 3.75
N VAL A 213 22.26 29.84 3.18
CA VAL A 213 22.03 31.29 2.96
C VAL A 213 21.12 31.51 1.75
N ARG A 214 21.05 30.55 0.82
CA ARG A 214 20.21 30.60 -0.39
C ARG A 214 19.50 29.28 -0.60
N VAL A 215 18.57 28.97 0.31
CA VAL A 215 17.83 27.70 0.35
C VAL A 215 17.09 27.44 -0.96
N GLU A 216 16.31 28.41 -1.43
CA GLU A 216 15.50 28.30 -2.66
C GLU A 216 16.36 28.06 -3.90
N GLY A 217 17.44 28.84 -4.05
CA GLY A 217 18.40 28.67 -5.15
C GLY A 217 19.07 27.30 -5.15
N SER A 218 19.39 26.77 -3.96
CA SER A 218 19.98 25.43 -3.83
C SER A 218 18.99 24.32 -4.23
N ILE A 219 17.72 24.45 -3.85
CA ILE A 219 16.68 23.50 -4.21
C ILE A 219 16.42 23.55 -5.72
N CYS A 220 16.26 24.76 -6.29
CA CYS A 220 16.05 24.97 -7.72
C CYS A 220 17.20 24.39 -8.56
N ALA A 221 18.45 24.68 -8.19
CA ALA A 221 19.61 24.13 -8.89
C ALA A 221 19.68 22.60 -8.83
N SER A 222 19.41 22.01 -7.65
CA SER A 222 19.37 20.55 -7.49
C SER A 222 18.23 19.91 -8.30
N TYR A 223 17.06 20.57 -8.37
CA TYR A 223 15.92 20.09 -9.13
C TYR A 223 16.23 20.14 -10.63
N LEU A 224 16.72 21.29 -11.13
CA LEU A 224 17.11 21.46 -12.53
C LEU A 224 18.14 20.42 -12.95
N HIS A 225 19.19 20.21 -12.15
CA HIS A 225 20.20 19.20 -12.44
C HIS A 225 19.60 17.79 -12.57
N ARG A 226 18.66 17.43 -11.69
CA ARG A 226 17.99 16.13 -11.70
C ARG A 226 17.08 15.98 -12.93
N GLU A 227 16.26 16.97 -13.22
CA GLU A 227 15.36 16.94 -14.38
C GLU A 227 16.15 16.90 -15.70
N THR A 228 17.21 17.70 -15.83
CA THR A 228 18.11 17.64 -17.00
C THR A 228 18.74 16.26 -17.15
N THR A 229 19.24 15.69 -16.05
CA THR A 229 19.82 14.33 -16.08
C THR A 229 18.77 13.28 -16.45
N HIS A 230 17.55 13.39 -15.91
CA HIS A 230 16.45 12.50 -16.21
C HIS A 230 16.05 12.59 -17.69
N PHE A 231 15.91 13.81 -18.22
CA PHE A 231 15.63 14.06 -19.63
C PHE A 231 16.72 13.49 -20.54
N CYS A 232 18.00 13.80 -20.27
CA CYS A 232 19.13 13.24 -21.00
C CYS A 232 19.15 11.70 -20.97
N SER A 233 18.71 11.08 -19.87
CA SER A 233 18.65 9.61 -19.76
C SER A 233 17.68 8.93 -20.72
N HIS A 234 16.66 9.64 -21.22
CA HIS A 234 15.74 9.13 -22.24
C HIS A 234 16.40 9.09 -23.62
N TYR A 235 17.25 10.06 -23.95
CA TYR A 235 17.95 10.14 -25.24
C TYR A 235 19.23 9.30 -25.29
N PHE A 236 19.97 9.22 -24.18
CA PHE A 236 21.25 8.51 -24.11
C PHE A 236 21.12 7.16 -23.39
N LYS A 237 20.21 6.30 -23.87
CA LYS A 237 19.90 4.98 -23.28
C LYS A 237 21.14 4.09 -23.07
N ASN A 238 22.14 4.21 -23.95
CA ASN A 238 23.33 3.33 -23.99
C ASN A 238 24.59 3.92 -23.32
N PHE A 239 24.61 5.21 -22.98
CA PHE A 239 25.83 5.91 -22.49
C PHE A 239 25.77 6.32 -21.02
N MET A 240 24.62 6.19 -20.35
CA MET A 240 24.49 6.59 -18.95
C MET A 240 24.87 5.45 -17.98
N LEU A 241 26.01 5.64 -17.29
CA LEU A 241 26.56 4.78 -16.22
C LEU A 241 25.75 4.80 -14.91
N THR A 242 24.65 5.55 -14.84
CA THR A 242 23.76 5.44 -13.68
C THR A 242 22.87 4.24 -13.89
N PRO A 243 22.84 3.26 -12.96
CA PRO A 243 21.95 2.13 -13.10
C PRO A 243 20.53 2.69 -13.12
N LYS A 244 19.90 2.66 -14.30
CA LYS A 244 18.46 2.78 -14.39
C LYS A 244 17.92 1.67 -13.52
N SER A 245 17.46 2.03 -12.35
CA SER A 245 16.50 1.22 -11.63
C SER A 245 15.18 1.33 -12.41
N THR A 246 15.14 0.76 -13.61
CA THR A 246 13.92 0.39 -14.35
C THR A 246 13.27 -0.77 -13.59
N ARG A 247 13.06 -0.62 -12.27
CA ARG A 247 12.74 -1.73 -11.37
C ARG A 247 11.34 -2.33 -11.58
N ASN A 248 10.51 -1.74 -12.45
CA ASN A 248 9.14 -2.19 -12.74
C ASN A 248 8.77 -2.20 -14.22
N GLU A 249 9.70 -2.00 -15.15
CA GLU A 249 9.49 -2.64 -16.45
C GLU A 249 9.89 -4.09 -16.23
N VAL A 250 8.91 -4.92 -15.86
CA VAL A 250 8.99 -6.32 -16.28
C VAL A 250 9.18 -6.18 -17.79
N ASN A 251 10.40 -6.42 -18.26
CA ASN A 251 10.56 -6.94 -19.60
C ASN A 251 9.74 -8.22 -19.55
N THR A 252 8.47 -8.09 -19.86
CA THR A 252 7.70 -9.22 -20.29
C THR A 252 8.41 -9.53 -21.59
N GLU A 253 9.41 -10.41 -21.50
CA GLU A 253 9.69 -11.36 -22.56
C GLU A 253 8.37 -12.11 -22.72
N ILE A 254 7.38 -11.44 -23.33
CA ILE A 254 6.38 -12.12 -24.11
C ILE A 254 7.28 -12.73 -25.16
N GLU A 255 7.65 -14.00 -24.95
CA GLU A 255 8.05 -14.90 -26.01
C GLU A 255 7.23 -14.44 -27.20
N SER A 256 7.88 -13.80 -28.18
CA SER A 256 7.15 -13.26 -29.31
C SER A 256 6.47 -14.48 -29.89
N LEU A 257 5.17 -14.65 -29.63
CA LEU A 257 4.38 -15.59 -30.37
C LEU A 257 4.58 -15.09 -31.79
N LEU A 258 5.37 -15.84 -32.55
CA LEU A 258 5.64 -15.59 -33.96
C LEU A 258 4.29 -15.77 -34.64
N THR A 259 3.43 -14.76 -34.53
CA THR A 259 2.18 -14.71 -35.26
C THR A 259 2.56 -14.64 -36.73
N THR A 260 1.75 -15.25 -37.57
CA THR A 260 2.08 -15.46 -38.98
C THR A 260 2.16 -14.15 -39.78
N LEU A 261 1.72 -13.02 -39.20
CA LEU A 261 1.67 -11.71 -39.82
C LEU A 261 2.31 -10.65 -38.91
N SER A 262 3.23 -9.87 -39.49
CA SER A 262 4.00 -8.79 -38.85
C SER A 262 3.14 -7.75 -38.10
N VAL A 263 1.95 -7.44 -38.60
CA VAL A 263 1.03 -6.46 -37.99
C VAL A 263 0.60 -6.84 -36.57
N PHE A 264 0.68 -8.13 -36.21
CA PHE A 264 0.35 -8.63 -34.87
C PHE A 264 1.58 -8.83 -33.98
N HIS A 265 2.79 -8.45 -34.42
CA HIS A 265 4.02 -8.53 -33.61
C HIS A 265 4.18 -7.38 -32.64
N GLN A 266 3.26 -6.41 -32.59
CA GLN A 266 3.37 -5.29 -31.66
C GLN A 266 2.91 -5.71 -30.25
N PRO A 267 3.82 -5.80 -29.26
CA PRO A 267 3.44 -6.12 -27.90
C PRO A 267 2.69 -4.94 -27.28
N GLY A 268 1.39 -5.10 -27.08
CA GLY A 268 0.58 -4.20 -26.26
C GLY A 268 0.59 -4.63 -24.80
N ARG A 269 0.56 -3.68 -23.86
CA ARG A 269 0.21 -3.97 -22.46
C ARG A 269 -1.29 -3.74 -22.27
N PRO A 270 -2.11 -4.79 -22.05
CA PRO A 270 -3.51 -4.59 -21.73
C PRO A 270 -3.60 -3.82 -20.40
N SER A 271 -4.48 -2.82 -20.35
CA SER A 271 -4.73 -2.02 -19.15
C SER A 271 -6.22 -1.95 -18.89
N GLY A 272 -6.62 -2.22 -17.65
CA GLY A 272 -8.02 -2.21 -17.22
C GLY A 272 -8.66 -3.59 -17.18
N ARG A 273 -9.99 -3.60 -17.00
CA ARG A 273 -10.80 -4.81 -16.90
C ARG A 273 -11.05 -5.38 -18.29
N GLU A 274 -10.87 -6.69 -18.44
CA GLU A 274 -11.21 -7.40 -19.68
C GLU A 274 -12.71 -7.23 -20.00
N SER A 275 -13.01 -6.93 -21.26
CA SER A 275 -14.36 -6.86 -21.78
C SER A 275 -14.40 -7.38 -23.21
N THR A 276 -15.44 -8.14 -23.54
CA THR A 276 -15.67 -8.63 -24.89
C THR A 276 -16.43 -7.55 -25.68
N HIS A 277 -15.86 -7.10 -26.80
CA HIS A 277 -16.48 -6.15 -27.72
C HIS A 277 -16.58 -6.78 -29.11
N TRP A 278 -17.77 -6.75 -29.69
CA TRP A 278 -17.99 -7.17 -31.08
C TRP A 278 -17.81 -5.95 -31.98
N LEU A 279 -16.88 -6.03 -32.94
CA LEU A 279 -16.61 -4.93 -33.85
C LEU A 279 -17.85 -4.57 -34.67
N ARG A 280 -18.15 -3.28 -34.75
CA ARG A 280 -19.16 -2.75 -35.69
C ARG A 280 -18.60 -2.76 -37.12
N ASP A 281 -19.47 -2.70 -38.13
CA ASP A 281 -19.04 -2.74 -39.55
C ASP A 281 -18.03 -1.65 -39.92
N GLU A 282 -18.12 -0.47 -39.31
CA GLU A 282 -17.15 0.61 -39.48
C GLU A 282 -15.78 0.26 -38.88
N GLU A 283 -15.78 -0.33 -37.68
CA GLU A 283 -14.56 -0.73 -36.97
C GLU A 283 -13.90 -1.91 -37.68
N LEU A 284 -14.68 -2.87 -38.17
CA LEU A 284 -14.21 -4.00 -38.97
C LEU A 284 -13.59 -3.54 -40.29
N ARG A 285 -14.25 -2.61 -41.01
CA ARG A 285 -13.70 -2.01 -42.23
C ARG A 285 -12.39 -1.26 -41.95
N SER A 286 -12.33 -0.51 -40.86
CA SER A 286 -11.11 0.19 -40.45
C SER A 286 -9.97 -0.78 -40.11
N ALA A 287 -10.27 -1.87 -39.40
CA ALA A 287 -9.29 -2.90 -39.05
C ALA A 287 -8.76 -3.62 -40.30
N HIS A 288 -9.63 -3.97 -41.25
CA HIS A 288 -9.22 -4.54 -42.54
C HIS A 288 -8.27 -3.61 -43.30
N VAL A 289 -8.63 -2.33 -43.45
CA VAL A 289 -7.78 -1.32 -44.11
C VAL A 289 -6.42 -1.21 -43.42
N HIS A 290 -6.41 -1.20 -42.09
CA HIS A 290 -5.17 -1.14 -41.33
C HIS A 290 -4.24 -2.33 -41.62
N VAL A 291 -4.79 -3.56 -41.67
CA VAL A 291 -4.01 -4.75 -42.02
C VAL A 291 -3.50 -4.67 -43.47
N LEU A 292 -4.33 -4.24 -44.44
CA LEU A 292 -3.91 -4.13 -45.83
C LEU A 292 -2.77 -3.12 -46.05
N ILE A 293 -2.77 -2.02 -45.29
CA ILE A 293 -1.74 -0.96 -45.43
C ILE A 293 -0.46 -1.32 -44.68
N ASN A 294 -0.55 -1.98 -43.53
CA ASN A 294 0.57 -2.11 -42.57
C ASN A 294 1.11 -3.54 -42.44
N CYS A 295 0.65 -4.50 -43.26
CA CYS A 295 1.14 -5.88 -43.26
C CYS A 295 1.94 -6.15 -44.54
N ASP A 296 3.26 -6.24 -44.41
CA ASP A 296 4.17 -6.43 -45.54
C ASP A 296 3.90 -7.75 -46.28
N GLU A 297 3.47 -8.78 -45.57
CA GLU A 297 3.15 -10.10 -46.12
C GLU A 297 1.91 -10.09 -47.05
N VAL A 298 1.07 -9.05 -46.95
CA VAL A 298 -0.14 -8.91 -47.78
C VAL A 298 0.14 -8.13 -49.07
N GLN A 299 1.22 -7.36 -49.13
CA GLN A 299 1.59 -6.54 -50.30
C GLN A 299 1.66 -7.32 -51.63
N PRO A 300 2.25 -8.53 -51.70
CA PRO A 300 2.32 -9.29 -52.95
C PRO A 300 0.94 -9.69 -53.51
N TYR A 301 -0.06 -9.83 -52.65
CA TYR A 301 -1.44 -10.12 -53.05
C TYR A 301 -2.18 -8.87 -53.49
N LEU A 302 -1.78 -7.70 -53.00
CA LEU A 302 -2.27 -6.42 -53.51
C LEU A 302 -1.73 -6.14 -54.92
N ASP A 303 -0.46 -6.50 -55.15
CA ASP A 303 0.25 -6.26 -56.40
C ASP A 303 -0.09 -7.26 -57.51
N SER A 304 -0.32 -8.55 -57.17
CA SER A 304 -0.42 -9.62 -58.17
C SER A 304 -1.82 -9.91 -58.73
N ALA A 305 -2.91 -9.38 -58.16
CA ALA A 305 -4.24 -9.61 -58.72
C ALA A 305 -5.28 -8.53 -58.35
N TYR A 306 -5.95 -7.98 -59.37
CA TYR A 306 -7.38 -7.64 -59.28
C TYR A 306 -7.83 -6.46 -58.39
N ILE A 307 -6.95 -5.54 -57.98
CA ILE A 307 -7.32 -4.42 -57.06
C ILE A 307 -7.53 -3.07 -57.76
N HIS A 308 -6.99 -2.86 -58.96
CA HIS A 308 -7.20 -1.60 -59.70
C HIS A 308 -8.63 -1.42 -60.25
N SER A 309 -9.46 -2.47 -60.33
CA SER A 309 -10.82 -2.39 -60.87
C SER A 309 -11.92 -2.22 -59.82
N ASN A 310 -11.79 -2.78 -58.61
CA ASN A 310 -12.90 -2.89 -57.65
C ASN A 310 -12.73 -2.18 -56.29
N PHE A 311 -11.59 -1.53 -56.00
CA PHE A 311 -11.46 -0.79 -54.73
C PHE A 311 -12.08 0.62 -54.80
N PRO A 312 -12.81 1.05 -53.73
CA PRO A 312 -13.39 2.38 -53.64
C PRO A 312 -12.36 3.49 -53.81
N LEU A 313 -12.72 4.55 -54.54
CA LEU A 313 -11.88 5.72 -54.82
C LEU A 313 -11.20 6.32 -53.58
N TRP A 314 -11.86 6.29 -52.42
CA TRP A 314 -11.34 6.85 -51.18
C TRP A 314 -10.12 6.09 -50.62
N PHE A 315 -9.98 4.79 -50.91
CA PHE A 315 -8.82 3.99 -50.47
C PHE A 315 -7.58 4.32 -51.32
N ARG A 316 -7.76 4.56 -52.62
CA ARG A 316 -6.68 4.93 -53.55
C ARG A 316 -6.00 6.27 -53.23
N GLN A 317 -6.67 7.14 -52.49
CA GLN A 317 -6.13 8.46 -52.12
C GLN A 317 -5.25 8.41 -50.85
N LYS A 318 -5.20 7.27 -50.15
CA LYS A 318 -4.54 7.13 -48.84
C LYS A 318 -3.36 6.16 -48.82
N VAL A 319 -3.13 5.43 -49.90
CA VAL A 319 -1.96 4.57 -50.14
C VAL A 319 -1.05 5.31 -51.11
#